data_AF-A0A936C8J5-F1
#
_entry.id   AF-A0A936C8J5-F1
#
_cell.length_a   1.000
_cell.length_b   1.000
_cell.length_c   1.000
_cell.angle_alpha   90.00
_cell.angle_beta   90.00
_cell.angle_gamma   90.00
#
_symmetry.space_group_name_H-M   'P 1'
#
loop_
_entity.id
_entity.type
_entity.pdbx_description
1 polymer ?
#
loop_
_entity_poly.entity_id
_entity_poly.type
_entity_poly.pdbx_seq_one_letter_code
_entity_poly.pdbx_strand_id
1 'polypeptide(L)'
;YFGRTSDAVMGCEGGDGAKELVLPAARDGHFYLDGEVNGARVRFLVDTGASYVTINDSAAQAAGIPGGTPASFETAAGRVTGHIARGQRLKLACLEVSDVSVAVNPALGPVALLGQNVLRRFEVVQTRQQLTLRIR
;
A
#
# COMPACT_ATOMS: atom_id res chain seq x y z
N TYR A 1 12.93 -10.24 20.56
CA TYR A 1 13.28 -8.83 20.85
C TYR A 1 13.15 -8.03 19.58
N PHE A 2 11.98 -7.44 19.32
CA PHE A 2 11.82 -6.47 18.23
C PHE A 2 11.91 -5.08 18.83
N GLY A 3 12.98 -4.40 18.44
CA GLY A 3 13.31 -3.05 18.85
C GLY A 3 12.32 -2.05 18.27
N ARG A 4 11.94 -1.14 19.14
CA ARG A 4 11.25 0.12 18.89
C ARG A 4 12.09 0.97 17.91
N THR A 5 11.62 1.15 16.68
CA THR A 5 12.08 2.24 15.78
C THR A 5 10.88 3.06 15.34
N SER A 6 11.05 4.37 15.47
CA SER A 6 10.09 5.45 15.47
C SER A 6 9.57 5.86 14.09
N ASP A 7 8.79 5.00 13.43
CA ASP A 7 7.94 5.35 12.26
C ASP A 7 6.46 5.11 12.63
N ALA A 8 6.07 5.54 13.84
CA ALA A 8 4.79 5.17 14.43
C ALA A 8 3.63 5.65 13.56
N VAL A 9 2.90 4.69 12.98
CA VAL A 9 1.49 4.84 12.67
C VAL A 9 0.80 5.32 13.94
N MET A 10 0.37 6.57 13.97
CA MET A 10 -0.23 7.17 15.15
C MET A 10 -1.74 6.92 15.11
N GLY A 11 -2.12 5.73 15.56
CA GLY A 11 -3.49 5.43 15.96
C GLY A 11 -4.40 4.92 14.84
N CYS A 12 -5.41 4.20 15.32
CA CYS A 12 -6.56 3.63 14.62
C CYS A 12 -7.87 4.11 15.25
N GLU A 13 -7.78 5.18 16.03
CA GLU A 13 -8.81 5.67 16.94
C GLU A 13 -9.16 7.11 16.54
N GLY A 14 -10.30 7.27 15.88
CA GLY A 14 -10.98 8.57 15.71
C GLY A 14 -12.03 8.75 16.81
N GLY A 15 -12.25 10.00 17.23
CA GLY A 15 -13.05 10.37 18.41
C GLY A 15 -14.53 9.93 18.45
N ASP A 16 -15.06 9.32 17.39
CA ASP A 16 -16.46 8.88 17.26
C ASP A 16 -16.61 7.46 16.66
N GLY A 17 -15.59 6.61 16.78
CA GLY A 17 -15.60 5.25 16.19
C GLY A 17 -15.21 5.17 14.71
N ALA A 18 -14.83 6.30 14.11
CA ALA A 18 -14.19 6.35 12.80
C ALA A 18 -12.76 5.80 12.89
N LYS A 19 -12.39 4.89 11.99
CA LYS A 19 -11.01 4.41 11.87
C LYS A 19 -10.21 5.41 11.03
N GLU A 20 -9.26 6.07 11.67
CA GLU A 20 -8.29 6.97 11.04
C GLU A 20 -6.90 6.35 11.13
N LEU A 21 -6.08 6.57 10.09
CA LEU A 21 -4.67 6.20 10.07
C LEU A 21 -3.84 7.45 9.85
N VAL A 22 -2.90 7.70 10.75
CA VAL A 22 -2.04 8.88 10.69
C VAL A 22 -0.58 8.47 10.48
N LEU A 23 0.00 8.92 9.37
CA LEU A 23 1.35 8.58 8.93
C LEU A 23 2.26 9.82 8.98
N PRO A 24 3.32 9.84 9.79
CA PRO A 24 4.31 10.90 9.72
C PRO A 24 5.11 10.80 8.41
N ALA A 25 5.57 11.94 7.90
CA ALA A 25 6.51 11.97 6.80
C ALA A 25 7.85 11.34 7.24
N ALA A 26 8.38 10.43 6.44
CA ALA A 26 9.71 9.91 6.61
C ALA A 26 10.78 10.96 6.23
N ARG A 27 12.05 10.64 6.49
CA ARG A 27 13.17 11.58 6.26
C ARG A 27 13.34 11.99 4.80
N ASP A 28 12.87 11.16 3.88
CA ASP A 28 12.85 11.43 2.44
C ASP A 28 11.62 12.23 1.99
N GLY A 29 10.72 12.59 2.92
CA GLY A 29 9.49 13.31 2.64
C GLY A 29 8.35 12.44 2.12
N HIS A 30 8.52 11.12 2.08
CA HIS A 30 7.48 10.18 1.67
C HIS A 30 6.70 9.62 2.86
N PHE A 31 5.55 9.01 2.58
CA PHE A 31 4.71 8.37 3.59
C PHE A 31 4.74 6.86 3.39
N TYR A 32 5.14 6.15 4.45
CA TYR A 32 5.19 4.70 4.46
C TYR A 32 4.22 4.13 5.48
N LEU A 33 3.71 2.95 5.18
CA LEU A 33 2.94 2.16 6.12
C LEU A 33 3.26 0.67 5.98
N ASP A 34 3.37 -0.02 7.10
CA ASP A 34 3.42 -1.47 7.11
C ASP A 34 1.99 -2.02 7.04
N GLY A 35 1.82 -3.07 6.24
CA GLY A 35 0.54 -3.74 6.06
C GLY A 35 0.72 -5.18 5.59
N GLU A 36 -0.37 -5.75 5.12
CA GLU A 36 -0.42 -7.12 4.62
C GLU A 36 -1.21 -7.21 3.32
N VAL A 37 -0.75 -8.08 2.41
CA VAL A 37 -1.51 -8.56 1.25
C VAL A 37 -1.79 -10.04 1.48
N ASN A 38 -3.07 -10.43 1.60
CA ASN A 38 -3.48 -11.80 1.94
C ASN A 38 -2.74 -12.39 3.17
N GLY A 39 -2.39 -11.56 4.14
CA GLY A 39 -1.65 -11.96 5.35
C GLY A 39 -0.12 -11.94 5.21
N ALA A 40 0.43 -11.75 4.01
CA ALA A 40 1.86 -11.57 3.81
C ALA A 40 2.25 -10.11 4.09
N ARG A 41 3.27 -9.91 4.94
CA ARG A 41 3.75 -8.57 5.33
C ARG A 41 4.37 -7.83 4.17
N VAL A 42 3.97 -6.58 3.99
CA VAL A 42 4.44 -5.69 2.93
C VAL A 42 4.56 -4.27 3.48
N ARG A 43 5.65 -3.57 3.16
CA ARG A 43 5.78 -2.12 3.38
C ARG A 43 5.32 -1.38 2.15
N PHE A 44 4.41 -0.44 2.32
CA PHE A 44 3.86 0.38 1.25
C PHE A 44 4.39 1.80 1.31
N LEU A 45 4.68 2.35 0.13
CA LEU A 45 4.76 3.78 -0.14
C LEU A 45 3.37 4.27 -0.56
N VAL A 46 2.88 5.35 0.05
CA VAL A 46 1.66 6.03 -0.42
C VAL A 46 1.99 6.75 -1.72
N ASP A 47 1.42 6.29 -2.84
CA ASP A 47 1.72 6.80 -4.18
C ASP A 47 0.43 7.22 -4.89
N THR A 48 0.18 8.53 -4.93
CA THR A 48 -0.99 9.11 -5.59
C THR A 48 -0.91 9.07 -7.11
N GLY A 49 0.28 8.84 -7.69
CA GLY A 49 0.51 8.66 -9.12
C GLY A 49 0.28 7.21 -9.59
N ALA A 50 0.35 6.23 -8.68
CA ALA A 50 0.07 4.84 -9.01
C ALA A 50 -1.43 4.58 -9.18
N SER A 51 -1.82 3.95 -10.28
CA SER A 51 -3.23 3.57 -10.53
C SER A 51 -3.69 2.39 -9.67
N TYR A 52 -2.80 1.42 -9.45
CA TYR A 52 -3.06 0.20 -8.71
C TYR A 52 -2.11 0.07 -7.52
N VAL A 53 -2.56 -0.63 -6.49
CA VAL A 53 -1.64 -1.24 -5.53
C VAL A 53 -0.69 -2.14 -6.31
N THR A 54 0.61 -1.92 -6.14
CA THR A 54 1.65 -2.61 -6.93
C THR A 54 2.64 -3.27 -5.99
N ILE A 55 2.91 -4.56 -6.21
CA ILE A 55 3.90 -5.36 -5.49
C ILE A 55 4.88 -5.99 -6.48
N ASN A 56 6.00 -6.51 -5.99
CA ASN A 56 6.93 -7.30 -6.79
C ASN A 56 6.61 -8.81 -6.71
N ASP A 57 7.35 -9.62 -7.49
CA ASP A 57 7.12 -11.07 -7.55
C ASP A 57 7.33 -11.77 -6.20
N SER A 58 8.31 -11.34 -5.41
CA SER A 58 8.59 -11.93 -4.10
C SER A 58 7.43 -11.72 -3.12
N ALA A 59 6.86 -10.52 -3.08
CA ALA A 59 5.69 -10.21 -2.27
C ALA A 59 4.44 -10.95 -2.79
N ALA A 60 4.28 -11.07 -4.12
CA ALA A 60 3.18 -11.83 -4.71
C ALA A 60 3.24 -13.31 -4.34
N GLN A 61 4.43 -13.91 -4.38
CA GLN A 61 4.68 -15.28 -3.95
C GLN A 61 4.35 -15.47 -2.47
N ALA A 62 4.84 -14.57 -1.61
CA ALA A 62 4.54 -14.62 -0.17
C ALA A 62 3.03 -14.48 0.12
N ALA A 63 2.33 -13.65 -0.65
CA ALA A 63 0.88 -13.42 -0.56
C ALA A 63 0.03 -14.52 -1.22
N GLY A 64 0.65 -15.57 -1.78
CA GLY A 64 -0.07 -16.65 -2.46
C GLY A 64 -0.81 -16.20 -3.72
N ILE A 65 -0.26 -15.23 -4.46
CA ILE A 65 -0.81 -14.70 -5.71
C ILE A 65 -0.05 -15.36 -6.88
N PRO A 66 -0.61 -16.41 -7.51
CA PRO A 66 0.11 -17.21 -8.51
C PRO A 66 0.12 -16.59 -9.91
N GLY A 67 -0.68 -15.55 -10.15
CA GLY A 67 -0.82 -14.93 -11.47
C GLY A 67 -2.05 -14.04 -11.56
N GLY A 68 -2.31 -13.54 -12.78
CA GLY A 68 -3.43 -12.64 -13.04
C GLY A 68 -3.56 -12.34 -14.53
N THR A 69 -4.37 -11.33 -14.86
CA THR A 69 -4.47 -10.87 -16.26
C THR A 69 -3.16 -10.18 -16.66
N PRO A 70 -2.50 -10.59 -17.76
CA PRO A 70 -1.29 -9.91 -18.23
C PRO A 70 -1.52 -8.41 -18.40
N ALA A 71 -0.56 -7.62 -17.96
CA ALA A 71 -0.59 -6.17 -18.02
C ALA A 71 0.80 -5.64 -18.32
N SER A 72 0.85 -4.41 -18.83
CA SER A 72 2.11 -3.74 -19.10
C SER A 72 2.15 -2.43 -18.35
N PHE A 73 3.28 -2.18 -17.69
CA PHE A 73 3.47 -1.04 -16.80
C PHE A 73 4.58 -0.16 -17.36
N GLU A 74 4.35 1.15 -17.36
CA GLU A 74 5.38 2.12 -17.66
C GLU A 74 6.18 2.41 -16.39
N THR A 75 7.50 2.33 -16.49
CA THR A 75 8.42 2.65 -15.39
C THR A 75 9.51 3.60 -15.88
N ALA A 76 10.30 4.15 -14.97
CA ALA A 76 11.44 4.99 -15.33
C ALA A 76 12.50 4.24 -16.17
N ALA A 77 12.59 2.90 -16.01
CA ALA A 77 13.49 2.05 -16.80
C ALA A 77 12.86 1.57 -18.12
N GLY A 78 11.65 2.05 -18.45
CA GLY A 78 10.89 1.63 -19.62
C GLY A 78 9.72 0.70 -19.27
N ARG A 79 9.15 0.09 -20.31
CA ARG A 79 7.95 -0.72 -20.22
C ARG A 79 8.27 -2.13 -19.73
N VAL A 80 7.53 -2.61 -18.74
CA VAL A 80 7.67 -3.95 -18.16
C VAL A 80 6.36 -4.72 -18.28
N THR A 81 6.45 -6.03 -18.49
CA THR A 81 5.30 -6.93 -18.48
C THR A 81 5.15 -7.54 -17.10
N GLY A 82 3.94 -7.48 -16.56
CA GLY A 82 3.55 -8.16 -15.34
C GLY A 82 2.09 -8.60 -15.44
N HIS A 83 1.37 -8.60 -14.33
CA HIS A 83 -0.03 -8.99 -14.33
C HIS A 83 -0.84 -8.28 -13.25
N ILE A 84 -2.17 -8.30 -13.38
CA ILE A 84 -3.11 -7.77 -12.39
C ILE A 84 -3.91 -8.93 -11.81
N ALA A 85 -3.78 -9.15 -10.50
CA ALA A 85 -4.57 -10.10 -9.73
C ALA A 85 -5.73 -9.37 -9.04
N ARG A 86 -6.96 -9.83 -9.24
CA ARG A 86 -8.18 -9.24 -8.64
C ARG A 86 -8.59 -9.97 -7.36
N GLY A 87 -9.47 -9.38 -6.56
CA GLY A 87 -10.06 -10.04 -5.39
C GLY A 87 -9.12 -10.18 -4.19
N GLN A 88 -8.03 -9.43 -4.15
CA GLN A 88 -7.04 -9.50 -3.07
C GLN A 88 -7.52 -8.75 -1.83
N ARG A 89 -6.99 -9.13 -0.66
CA ARG A 89 -7.28 -8.48 0.61
C ARG A 89 -6.06 -7.71 1.10
N LEU A 90 -6.27 -6.45 1.45
CA LEU A 90 -5.26 -5.63 2.11
C LEU A 90 -5.64 -5.37 3.56
N LYS A 91 -4.63 -5.40 4.42
CA LYS A 91 -4.71 -4.90 5.79
C LYS A 91 -3.67 -3.82 5.99
N LEU A 92 -4.11 -2.62 6.32
CA LEU A 92 -3.28 -1.42 6.50
C LEU A 92 -3.48 -0.97 7.95
N ALA A 93 -2.59 -1.41 8.84
CA ALA A 93 -2.80 -1.35 10.29
C ALA A 93 -4.18 -1.92 10.73
N CYS A 94 -5.14 -1.07 11.09
CA CYS A 94 -6.51 -1.44 11.49
C CYS A 94 -7.55 -1.34 10.36
N LEU A 95 -7.14 -0.84 9.20
CA LEU A 95 -7.99 -0.68 8.04
C LEU A 95 -7.90 -1.96 7.20
N GLU A 96 -9.04 -2.51 6.83
CA GLU A 96 -9.09 -3.66 5.93
C GLU A 96 -9.84 -3.29 4.67
N VAL A 97 -9.26 -3.65 3.53
CA VAL A 97 -9.80 -3.37 2.21
C VAL A 97 -9.85 -4.67 1.43
N SER A 98 -11.05 -5.14 1.13
CA SER A 98 -11.29 -6.32 0.31
C SER A 98 -11.51 -5.95 -1.16
N ASP A 99 -11.48 -6.97 -2.02
CA ASP A 99 -11.70 -6.83 -3.45
C ASP A 99 -10.79 -5.77 -4.08
N VAL A 100 -9.48 -5.95 -3.84
CA VAL A 100 -8.44 -5.08 -4.39
C VAL A 100 -7.80 -5.74 -5.60
N SER A 101 -7.68 -4.97 -6.68
CA SER A 101 -6.81 -5.32 -7.79
C SER A 101 -5.36 -4.95 -7.45
N VAL A 102 -4.48 -5.95 -7.43
CA VAL A 102 -3.05 -5.79 -7.17
C VAL A 102 -2.29 -6.04 -8.45
N ALA A 103 -1.50 -5.06 -8.88
CA ALA A 103 -0.52 -5.21 -9.94
C ALA A 103 0.73 -5.89 -9.40
N VAL A 104 1.21 -6.90 -10.12
CA VAL A 104 2.52 -7.53 -9.88
C VAL A 104 3.45 -7.05 -10.97
N ASN A 105 4.44 -6.26 -10.56
CA ASN A 105 5.44 -5.67 -11.43
C ASN A 105 6.83 -6.21 -11.06
N PRO A 106 7.46 -7.02 -11.92
CA PRO A 106 8.79 -7.60 -11.68
C PRO A 106 9.91 -6.56 -11.50
N ALA A 107 9.75 -5.37 -12.08
CA ALA A 107 10.74 -4.28 -11.96
C ALA A 107 10.56 -3.45 -10.69
N LEU A 108 9.52 -3.71 -9.88
CA LEU A 108 9.32 -2.99 -8.63
C LEU A 108 10.35 -3.44 -7.58
N GLY A 109 10.89 -2.47 -6.85
CA GLY A 109 11.72 -2.72 -5.68
C GLY A 109 10.98 -3.41 -4.52
N PRO A 110 11.62 -3.51 -3.34
CA PRO A 110 11.04 -4.21 -2.19
C PRO A 110 9.88 -3.46 -1.52
N VAL A 111 9.71 -2.16 -1.81
CA VAL A 111 8.63 -1.35 -1.27
C VAL A 111 7.46 -1.34 -2.25
N ALA A 112 6.30 -1.78 -1.79
CA ALA A 112 5.07 -1.77 -2.56
C ALA A 112 4.52 -0.35 -2.74
N LEU A 113 3.67 -0.15 -3.74
CA LEU A 113 2.95 1.11 -3.95
C LEU A 113 1.50 0.95 -3.50
N LEU A 114 1.00 1.87 -2.69
CA LEU A 114 -0.42 1.99 -2.37
C LEU A 114 -1.06 2.98 -3.34
N GLY A 115 -1.68 2.44 -4.40
CA GLY A 115 -2.23 3.24 -5.49
C GLY A 115 -3.68 3.71 -5.29
N GLN A 116 -4.13 4.49 -6.26
CA GLN A 116 -5.42 5.19 -6.26
C GLN A 116 -6.65 4.27 -6.24
N ASN A 117 -6.55 3.02 -6.71
CA ASN A 117 -7.66 2.06 -6.59
C ASN A 117 -8.02 1.71 -5.13
N VAL A 118 -7.12 1.99 -4.19
CA VAL A 118 -7.35 1.88 -2.75
C VAL A 118 -7.44 3.25 -2.09
N LEU A 119 -6.53 4.19 -2.42
CA LEU A 119 -6.52 5.52 -1.78
C LEU A 119 -7.85 6.28 -1.93
N ARG A 120 -8.56 6.15 -3.05
CA ARG A 120 -9.87 6.81 -3.26
C ARG A 120 -10.99 6.29 -2.36
N ARG A 121 -10.79 5.15 -1.68
CA ARG A 121 -11.74 4.62 -0.68
C ARG A 121 -11.63 5.36 0.66
N PHE A 122 -10.59 6.16 0.83
CA PHE A 122 -10.34 6.97 2.00
C PHE A 122 -10.56 8.45 1.67
N GLU A 123 -10.88 9.23 2.68
CA GLU A 123 -10.52 10.63 2.68
C GLU A 123 -9.03 10.76 3.00
N VAL A 124 -8.32 11.57 2.22
CA VAL A 124 -6.88 11.79 2.34
C VAL A 124 -6.63 13.24 2.68
N VAL A 125 -6.07 13.50 3.85
CA VAL A 125 -5.62 14.85 4.27
C VAL A 125 -4.10 14.81 4.39
N GLN A 126 -3.41 15.64 3.61
CA GLN A 126 -1.95 15.64 3.55
C GLN A 126 -1.38 17.01 3.88
N THR A 127 -0.38 17.04 4.75
CA THR A 127 0.49 18.18 5.04
C THR A 127 1.95 17.82 4.69
N ARG A 128 2.90 18.72 4.92
CA ARG A 128 4.33 18.39 4.76
C ARG A 128 4.85 17.37 5.77
N GLN A 129 4.22 17.27 6.95
CA GLN A 129 4.72 16.46 8.06
C GLN A 129 3.90 15.18 8.28
N GLN A 130 2.71 15.11 7.71
CA GLN A 130 1.75 14.07 8.07
C GLN A 130 0.75 13.82 6.93
N LEU A 131 0.33 12.57 6.80
CA LEU A 131 -0.76 12.12 5.96
C LEU A 131 -1.79 11.36 6.82
N THR A 132 -3.05 11.76 6.71
CA THR A 132 -4.20 11.13 7.36
C THR A 132 -5.04 10.40 6.32
N LEU A 133 -5.39 9.14 6.59
CA LEU A 133 -6.37 8.35 5.85
C LEU A 133 -7.57 8.04 6.74
N ARG A 134 -8.78 8.42 6.31
CA ARG A 134 -10.02 8.15 7.05
C ARG A 134 -10.99 7.35 6.20
N ILE A 135 -11.59 6.29 6.78
CA ILE A 135 -12.67 5.55 6.09
C ILE A 135 -13.86 6.48 5.85
N ARG A 136 -14.41 6.45 4.63
CA ARG A 136 -15.65 7.15 4.27
C ARG A 136 -16.88 6.38 4.72
#